data_AF-A0A7C1IWB6-F1
#
_entry.id   AF-A0A7C1IWB6-F1
#
_cell.length_a   1.000
_cell.length_b   1.000
_cell.length_c   1.000
_cell.angle_alpha   90.00
_cell.angle_beta   90.00
_cell.angle_gamma   90.00
#
_symmetry.space_group_name_H-M   'P 1'
#
loop_
_entity.id
_entity.type
_entity.pdbx_description
1 polymer ?
#
loop_
_entity_poly.entity_id
_entity_poly.type
_entity_poly.pdbx_seq_one_letter_code
_entity_poly.pdbx_strand_id
1 'polypeptide(L)'
;MSPTTFDFLNLFVRPPGDLLYFLAVIAISQTGLFIALGHRLRRPQDYGPGRYTLAAMGIVLAWVLLMVGAVFALLSGQESRLILPPLERAANVIAILLISWAFLTADNPTIGRVLNILLLLLMLAVIAGYIVTGIDWPGIADRVDFNLSPMGAAWTMVPLILSLFSIILIFAYFRDVADAPLKLVFFLILILGYSGTMFQLMNGTLIGDYSGLLRLSFLAALPIVPAIIYRMVIGHLEAEIAIRPIEPVTEPSVSTHPEIPVIPLTQPAPTGVEEDEEAAPAGPSVSPIERESVQLLKTLGLILETANPATIPERIVIAGLEVLKADVGALLVLQDANYADISAAYNHMMNHPISGMMSLNLDNQPTLVNAIERRTQRPLYPDRNVEELRDLYTRLEIEEIGPTYFQPMVANGELIAILVVGMPFSKRELQNWERELLRGIAIIAEKLLALSFAARDARLQAEERAIQAVIQGVPLENLEDDAVIAARQEIQASLQAARDQVTELTRQITQLKLELDDERSRVTAVLGDTQEG
;
A
#
# COMPACT_ATOMS: atom_id res chain seq x y z
N MET A 1 -39.65 -14.95 -27.29
CA MET A 1 -39.07 -13.71 -27.85
C MET A 1 -37.83 -13.39 -27.03
N SER A 2 -36.65 -13.64 -27.58
CA SER A 2 -35.38 -13.30 -26.93
C SER A 2 -35.32 -11.77 -26.75
N PRO A 3 -34.95 -11.25 -25.57
CA PRO A 3 -34.69 -9.82 -25.40
C PRO A 3 -33.55 -9.48 -26.37
N THR A 4 -33.86 -8.71 -27.40
CA THR A 4 -32.87 -8.35 -28.43
C THR A 4 -31.83 -7.44 -27.78
N THR A 5 -30.58 -7.51 -28.24
CA THR A 5 -29.44 -6.70 -27.76
C THR A 5 -29.74 -5.19 -27.65
N PHE A 6 -30.72 -4.69 -28.41
CA PHE A 6 -31.24 -3.33 -28.36
C PHE A 6 -31.88 -2.95 -27.00
N ASP A 7 -32.50 -3.90 -26.30
CA ASP A 7 -33.14 -3.63 -25.00
C ASP A 7 -32.10 -3.40 -23.89
N PHE A 8 -30.96 -4.12 -23.96
CA PHE A 8 -29.84 -3.94 -23.03
C PHE A 8 -29.13 -2.60 -23.21
N LEU A 9 -28.97 -2.11 -24.45
CA LEU A 9 -28.35 -0.80 -24.70
C LEU A 9 -29.23 0.35 -24.23
N ASN A 10 -30.56 0.20 -24.31
CA ASN A 10 -31.50 1.20 -23.82
C ASN A 10 -31.52 1.32 -22.29
N LEU A 11 -31.07 0.29 -21.55
CA LEU A 11 -30.94 0.33 -20.10
C LEU A 11 -30.01 1.47 -19.65
N PHE A 12 -28.93 1.74 -20.37
CA PHE A 12 -27.95 2.79 -20.04
C PHE A 12 -28.38 4.21 -20.44
N VAL A 13 -29.53 4.34 -21.10
CA VAL A 13 -30.07 5.64 -21.58
C VAL A 13 -31.31 6.04 -20.78
N ARG A 14 -32.02 5.08 -20.16
CA ARG A 14 -33.25 5.32 -19.41
C ARG A 14 -33.01 5.24 -17.90
N PRO A 15 -33.75 6.01 -17.09
CA PRO A 15 -33.79 5.79 -15.64
C PRO A 15 -34.27 4.37 -15.31
N PRO A 16 -33.63 3.64 -14.37
CA PRO A 16 -32.55 4.07 -13.46
C PRO A 16 -31.12 3.84 -13.99
N GLY A 17 -30.92 3.19 -15.14
CA GLY A 17 -29.59 2.78 -15.60
C GLY A 17 -28.67 3.94 -16.00
N ASP A 18 -29.23 5.08 -16.40
CA ASP A 18 -28.49 6.33 -16.60
C ASP A 18 -27.76 6.80 -15.31
N LEU A 19 -28.44 6.73 -14.16
CA LEU A 19 -27.84 7.08 -12.86
C LEU A 19 -26.71 6.10 -12.49
N LEU A 20 -26.92 4.80 -12.73
CA LEU A 20 -25.91 3.77 -12.46
C LEU A 20 -24.66 3.98 -13.31
N TYR A 21 -24.81 4.39 -14.57
CA TYR A 21 -23.69 4.74 -15.44
C TYR A 21 -22.84 5.87 -14.84
N PHE A 22 -23.46 7.00 -14.49
CA PHE A 22 -22.72 8.14 -13.92
C PHE A 22 -22.06 7.80 -12.58
N LEU A 23 -22.77 7.08 -11.70
CA LEU A 23 -22.22 6.67 -10.41
C LEU A 23 -21.02 5.73 -10.58
N ALA A 24 -21.10 4.77 -11.49
CA ALA A 24 -20.00 3.86 -11.77
C ALA A 24 -18.81 4.59 -12.38
N VAL A 25 -19.03 5.47 -13.35
CA VAL A 25 -17.97 6.27 -13.99
C VAL A 25 -17.25 7.15 -12.97
N ILE A 26 -17.99 7.82 -12.09
CA ILE A 26 -17.43 8.65 -11.03
C ILE A 26 -16.64 7.80 -10.03
N ALA A 27 -17.22 6.70 -9.53
CA ALA A 27 -16.58 5.83 -8.55
C ALA A 27 -15.27 5.20 -9.09
N ILE A 28 -15.26 4.74 -10.34
CA ILE A 28 -14.06 4.18 -10.98
C ILE A 28 -13.01 5.27 -11.17
N SER A 29 -13.41 6.47 -11.60
CA SER A 29 -12.50 7.62 -11.78
C SER A 29 -11.88 8.06 -10.44
N GLN A 30 -12.68 8.11 -9.37
CA GLN A 30 -12.23 8.42 -8.01
C GLN A 30 -11.27 7.36 -7.48
N THR A 31 -11.53 6.08 -7.75
CA THR A 31 -10.62 4.99 -7.39
C THR A 31 -9.24 5.18 -8.02
N GLY A 32 -9.21 5.47 -9.33
CA GLY A 32 -7.96 5.79 -10.03
C GLY A 32 -7.25 7.01 -9.44
N LEU A 33 -8.00 8.07 -9.11
CA LEU A 33 -7.46 9.28 -8.47
C LEU A 33 -6.85 8.99 -7.09
N PHE A 34 -7.54 8.26 -6.22
CA PHE A 34 -7.04 7.99 -4.86
C PHE A 34 -5.79 7.09 -4.87
N ILE A 35 -5.73 6.11 -5.77
CA ILE A 35 -4.53 5.28 -5.93
C ILE A 35 -3.34 6.14 -6.40
N ALA A 36 -3.55 6.95 -7.45
CA ALA A 36 -2.49 7.81 -7.99
C ALA A 36 -2.03 8.88 -6.98
N LEU A 37 -2.99 9.53 -6.30
CA LEU A 37 -2.73 10.56 -5.30
C LEU A 37 -2.02 9.99 -4.07
N GLY A 38 -2.44 8.82 -3.58
CA GLY A 38 -1.81 8.15 -2.46
C GLY A 38 -0.35 7.81 -2.74
N HIS A 39 -0.03 7.39 -3.97
CA HIS A 39 1.36 7.19 -4.37
C HIS A 39 2.13 8.52 -4.46
N ARG A 40 1.54 9.54 -5.08
CA ARG A 40 2.17 10.86 -5.23
C ARG A 40 2.46 11.54 -3.89
N LEU A 41 1.58 11.42 -2.90
CA LEU A 41 1.79 11.97 -1.55
C LEU A 41 2.94 11.28 -0.83
N ARG A 42 3.14 9.98 -1.07
CA ARG A 42 4.28 9.23 -0.51
C ARG A 42 5.58 9.54 -1.26
N ARG A 43 5.51 9.85 -2.55
CA ARG A 43 6.67 10.16 -3.42
C ARG A 43 6.41 11.35 -4.33
N PRO A 44 6.70 12.57 -3.85
CA PRO A 44 6.50 13.78 -4.65
C PRO A 44 7.48 13.93 -5.82
N GLN A 45 8.60 13.19 -5.82
CA GLN A 45 9.67 13.32 -6.83
C GLN A 45 9.45 12.48 -8.10
N ASP A 46 8.50 11.53 -8.11
CA ASP A 46 8.24 10.67 -9.27
C ASP A 46 7.29 11.35 -10.28
N TYR A 47 7.78 11.54 -11.51
CA TYR A 47 7.04 12.24 -12.58
C TYR A 47 5.84 11.45 -13.13
N GLY A 48 5.93 10.12 -13.21
CA GLY A 48 4.88 9.26 -13.78
C GLY A 48 3.56 9.27 -12.96
N PRO A 49 3.60 8.95 -11.66
CA PRO A 49 2.44 9.03 -10.77
C PRO A 49 1.82 10.43 -10.70
N GLY A 50 2.65 11.49 -10.81
CA GLY A 50 2.19 12.86 -10.90
C GLY A 50 1.28 13.12 -12.10
N ARG A 51 1.65 12.60 -13.29
CA ARG A 51 0.85 12.75 -14.52
C ARG A 51 -0.47 11.99 -14.45
N TYR A 52 -0.47 10.77 -13.93
CA TYR A 52 -1.72 10.02 -13.69
C TYR A 52 -2.64 10.70 -12.68
N THR A 53 -2.08 11.30 -11.62
CA THR A 53 -2.86 12.06 -10.64
C THR A 53 -3.53 13.26 -11.30
N LEU A 54 -2.80 14.02 -12.14
CA LEU A 54 -3.33 15.20 -12.82
C LEU A 54 -4.41 14.81 -13.83
N ALA A 55 -4.21 13.74 -14.60
CA ALA A 55 -5.23 13.22 -15.51
C ALA A 55 -6.49 12.75 -14.76
N ALA A 56 -6.33 11.93 -13.72
CA ALA A 56 -7.45 11.44 -12.92
C ALA A 56 -8.22 12.59 -12.24
N MET A 57 -7.51 13.60 -11.74
CA MET A 57 -8.12 14.79 -11.16
C MET A 57 -8.92 15.57 -12.20
N GLY A 58 -8.37 15.76 -13.40
CA GLY A 58 -9.08 16.42 -14.51
C GLY A 58 -10.33 15.65 -14.96
N ILE A 59 -10.28 14.32 -15.00
CA ILE A 59 -11.44 13.47 -15.30
C ILE A 59 -12.53 13.65 -14.24
N VAL A 60 -12.17 13.55 -12.96
CA VAL A 60 -13.12 13.75 -11.86
C VAL A 60 -13.73 15.16 -11.91
N LEU A 61 -12.92 16.19 -12.18
CA LEU A 61 -13.40 17.56 -12.35
C LEU A 61 -14.41 17.68 -13.51
N ALA A 62 -14.16 17.03 -14.65
CA ALA A 62 -15.08 17.02 -15.79
C ALA A 62 -16.44 16.39 -15.43
N TRP A 63 -16.43 15.30 -14.67
CA TRP A 63 -17.67 14.68 -14.18
C TRP A 63 -18.38 15.52 -13.13
N VAL A 64 -17.64 16.18 -12.23
CA VAL A 64 -18.22 17.12 -11.26
C VAL A 64 -18.88 18.30 -11.98
N LEU A 65 -18.25 18.84 -13.02
CA LEU A 65 -18.85 19.90 -13.85
C LEU A 65 -20.15 19.44 -14.53
N LEU A 66 -20.20 18.19 -14.99
CA LEU A 66 -21.43 17.60 -15.52
C LEU A 66 -22.54 17.54 -14.46
N MET A 67 -22.21 17.10 -13.24
CA MET A 67 -23.15 17.08 -12.12
C MET A 67 -23.65 18.48 -11.76
N VAL A 68 -22.77 19.48 -11.74
CA VAL A 68 -23.14 20.88 -11.53
C VAL A 68 -24.07 21.37 -12.64
N GLY A 69 -23.79 21.01 -13.89
CA GLY A 69 -24.67 21.30 -15.04
C GLY A 69 -26.06 20.67 -14.89
N ALA A 70 -26.14 19.44 -14.40
CA ALA A 70 -27.40 18.75 -14.12
C ALA A 70 -28.21 19.43 -13.01
N VAL A 71 -27.55 19.79 -11.91
CA VAL A 71 -28.18 20.53 -10.80
C VAL A 71 -28.63 21.92 -11.26
N PHE A 72 -27.81 22.60 -12.07
CA PHE A 72 -28.17 23.91 -12.61
C PHE A 72 -29.42 23.83 -13.49
N ALA A 73 -29.49 22.87 -14.43
CA ALA A 73 -30.67 22.66 -15.27
C ALA A 73 -31.94 22.44 -14.43
N LEU A 74 -31.81 21.63 -13.37
CA LEU A 74 -32.89 21.36 -12.42
C LEU A 74 -33.34 22.62 -11.67
N LEU A 75 -32.40 23.43 -11.17
CA LEU A 75 -32.68 24.65 -10.42
C LEU A 75 -33.25 25.78 -11.30
N SER A 76 -32.78 25.89 -12.54
CA SER A 76 -33.26 26.91 -13.48
C SER A 76 -34.58 26.52 -14.16
N GLY A 77 -35.09 25.31 -13.93
CA GLY A 77 -36.27 24.77 -14.60
C GLY A 77 -36.08 24.63 -16.13
N GLN A 78 -34.82 24.58 -16.60
CA GLN A 78 -34.54 24.37 -18.02
C GLN A 78 -34.61 22.88 -18.34
N GLU A 79 -35.06 22.55 -19.55
CA GLU A 79 -35.06 21.18 -20.00
C GLU A 79 -33.61 20.64 -20.07
N SER A 80 -33.33 19.56 -19.34
CA SER A 80 -31.99 19.00 -19.23
C SER A 80 -31.35 18.63 -20.57
N ARG A 81 -32.16 18.38 -21.62
CA ARG A 81 -31.70 18.12 -23.00
C ARG A 81 -30.93 19.27 -23.63
N LEU A 82 -31.11 20.50 -23.15
CA LEU A 82 -30.44 21.68 -23.69
C LEU A 82 -28.98 21.78 -23.23
N ILE A 83 -28.66 21.22 -22.07
CA ILE A 83 -27.35 21.42 -21.42
C ILE A 83 -26.56 20.11 -21.37
N LEU A 84 -27.21 19.00 -21.00
CA LEU A 84 -26.52 17.76 -20.66
C LEU A 84 -25.88 17.02 -21.84
N PRO A 85 -26.52 16.84 -23.01
CA PRO A 85 -25.94 16.04 -24.07
C PRO A 85 -24.59 16.60 -24.58
N PRO A 86 -24.46 17.90 -24.92
CA PRO A 86 -23.17 18.49 -25.30
C PRO A 86 -22.12 18.39 -24.19
N LEU A 87 -22.53 18.58 -22.93
CA LEU A 87 -21.63 18.56 -21.77
C LEU A 87 -21.07 17.17 -21.51
N GLU A 88 -21.91 16.13 -21.63
CA GLU A 88 -21.48 14.73 -21.55
C GLU A 88 -20.48 14.37 -22.66
N ARG A 89 -20.73 14.81 -23.90
CA ARG A 89 -19.78 14.59 -25.00
C ARG A 89 -18.44 15.27 -24.73
N ALA A 90 -18.47 16.51 -24.28
CA ALA A 90 -17.25 17.24 -23.92
C ALA A 90 -16.49 16.55 -22.79
N ALA A 91 -17.17 16.11 -21.73
CA ALA A 91 -16.56 15.39 -20.61
C ALA A 91 -15.89 14.08 -21.06
N ASN A 92 -16.55 13.31 -21.94
CA ASN A 92 -15.98 12.10 -22.52
C ASN A 92 -14.71 12.39 -23.34
N VAL A 93 -14.72 13.41 -24.19
CA VAL A 93 -13.55 13.78 -25.00
C VAL A 93 -12.40 14.24 -24.11
N ILE A 94 -12.68 15.08 -23.09
CA ILE A 94 -11.70 15.51 -22.10
C ILE A 94 -11.09 14.29 -21.39
N ALA A 95 -11.93 13.34 -20.96
CA ALA A 95 -11.46 12.16 -20.25
C ALA A 95 -10.54 11.30 -21.12
N ILE A 96 -10.94 10.99 -22.36
CA ILE A 96 -10.11 10.20 -23.28
C ILE A 96 -8.80 10.93 -23.57
N LEU A 97 -8.85 12.25 -23.80
CA LEU A 97 -7.68 13.07 -24.09
C LEU A 97 -6.69 13.11 -22.91
N LEU A 98 -7.18 13.25 -21.67
CA LEU A 98 -6.35 13.20 -20.46
C LEU A 98 -5.75 11.80 -20.25
N ILE A 99 -6.51 10.74 -20.49
CA ILE A 99 -6.02 9.35 -20.39
C ILE A 99 -4.97 9.06 -21.45
N SER A 100 -5.22 9.42 -22.72
CA SER A 100 -4.25 9.29 -23.82
C SER A 100 -2.95 10.00 -23.51
N TRP A 101 -3.03 11.23 -23.01
CA TRP A 101 -1.85 11.97 -22.58
C TRP A 101 -1.11 11.26 -21.44
N ALA A 102 -1.80 10.83 -20.39
CA ALA A 102 -1.18 10.13 -19.27
C ALA A 102 -0.49 8.83 -19.72
N PHE A 103 -1.14 8.03 -20.58
CA PHE A 103 -0.60 6.76 -21.08
C PHE A 103 0.66 6.91 -21.91
N LEU A 104 0.78 8.00 -22.67
CA LEU A 104 1.94 8.28 -23.52
C LEU A 104 3.07 8.99 -22.77
N THR A 105 2.73 9.79 -21.76
CA THR A 105 3.71 10.65 -21.10
C THR A 105 4.20 10.09 -19.77
N ALA A 106 3.44 9.27 -19.04
CA ALA A 106 3.84 8.83 -17.70
C ALA A 106 5.20 8.12 -17.66
N ASP A 107 5.53 7.37 -18.72
CA ASP A 107 6.75 6.55 -18.77
C ASP A 107 7.93 7.28 -19.43
N ASN A 108 7.69 8.38 -20.17
CA ASN A 108 8.71 9.08 -20.95
C ASN A 108 8.75 10.60 -20.67
N PRO A 109 9.80 11.12 -20.00
CA PRO A 109 9.91 12.55 -19.71
C PRO A 109 10.26 13.40 -20.95
N THR A 110 10.99 12.87 -21.93
CA THR A 110 11.52 13.60 -23.10
C THR A 110 10.44 14.00 -24.10
N ILE A 111 9.49 13.11 -24.41
CA ILE A 111 8.33 13.37 -25.29
C ILE A 111 7.29 14.27 -24.59
N GLY A 112 7.40 14.42 -23.27
CA GLY A 112 6.41 15.10 -22.43
C GLY A 112 6.13 16.55 -22.82
N ARG A 113 7.12 17.36 -23.23
CA ARG A 113 6.88 18.80 -23.49
C ARG A 113 5.97 19.03 -24.70
N VAL A 114 6.23 18.34 -25.82
CA VAL A 114 5.42 18.48 -27.04
C VAL A 114 4.01 17.97 -26.78
N LEU A 115 3.87 16.83 -26.12
CA LEU A 115 2.56 16.26 -25.78
C LEU A 115 1.80 17.12 -24.76
N ASN A 116 2.47 17.82 -23.85
CA ASN A 116 1.82 18.78 -22.94
C ASN A 116 1.25 19.98 -23.71
N ILE A 117 2.01 20.55 -24.65
CA ILE A 117 1.53 21.67 -25.48
C ILE A 117 0.36 21.21 -26.35
N LEU A 118 0.47 20.03 -26.96
CA LEU A 118 -0.59 19.44 -27.77
C LEU A 118 -1.85 19.18 -26.92
N LEU A 119 -1.70 18.63 -25.71
CA LEU A 119 -2.79 18.43 -24.75
C LEU A 119 -3.51 19.76 -24.47
N LEU A 120 -2.77 20.82 -24.15
CA LEU A 120 -3.36 22.13 -23.83
C LEU A 120 -4.09 22.73 -25.02
N LEU A 121 -3.52 22.64 -26.23
CA LEU A 121 -4.16 23.10 -27.46
C LEU A 121 -5.45 22.32 -27.74
N LEU A 122 -5.40 20.99 -27.64
CA LEU A 122 -6.58 20.15 -27.85
C LEU A 122 -7.64 20.37 -26.76
N MET A 123 -7.25 20.57 -25.49
CA MET A 123 -8.17 20.95 -24.41
C MET A 123 -8.87 22.27 -24.72
N LEU A 124 -8.12 23.29 -25.18
CA LEU A 124 -8.68 24.57 -25.58
C LEU A 124 -9.65 24.41 -26.77
N ALA A 125 -9.30 23.58 -27.75
CA ALA A 125 -10.16 23.27 -28.88
C ALA A 125 -11.48 22.59 -28.46
N VAL A 126 -11.42 21.66 -27.49
CA VAL A 126 -12.62 21.01 -26.93
C VAL A 126 -13.50 22.02 -26.18
N ILE A 127 -12.91 22.91 -25.38
CA ILE A 127 -13.64 23.98 -24.69
C ILE A 127 -14.30 24.93 -25.70
N ALA A 128 -13.57 25.36 -26.73
CA ALA A 128 -14.11 26.21 -27.79
C ALA A 128 -15.26 25.50 -28.55
N GLY A 129 -15.08 24.22 -28.88
CA GLY A 129 -16.11 23.40 -29.51
C GLY A 129 -17.36 23.26 -28.63
N TYR A 130 -17.19 23.12 -27.31
CA TYR A 130 -18.30 23.10 -26.36
C TYR A 130 -19.02 24.44 -26.30
N ILE A 131 -18.31 25.56 -26.27
CA ILE A 131 -18.92 26.91 -26.28
C ILE A 131 -19.75 27.11 -27.55
N VAL A 132 -19.21 26.78 -28.73
CA VAL A 132 -19.94 26.89 -30.01
C VAL A 132 -21.18 26.00 -29.98
N THR A 133 -21.04 24.74 -29.54
CA THR A 133 -22.17 23.81 -29.43
C THR A 133 -23.22 24.34 -28.44
N GLY A 134 -22.80 24.89 -27.29
CA GLY A 134 -23.71 25.41 -26.27
C GLY A 134 -24.47 26.67 -26.67
N ILE A 135 -23.92 27.45 -27.61
CA ILE A 135 -24.60 28.63 -28.17
C ILE A 135 -25.61 28.21 -29.25
N ASP A 136 -25.22 27.31 -30.15
CA ASP A 136 -26.04 26.97 -31.32
C ASP A 136 -27.10 25.89 -31.02
N TRP A 137 -26.79 24.94 -30.12
CA TRP A 137 -27.66 23.79 -29.81
C TRP A 137 -29.06 24.18 -29.30
N PRO A 138 -29.21 25.14 -28.36
CA PRO A 138 -30.55 25.51 -27.85
C PRO A 138 -31.52 25.97 -28.94
N GLY A 139 -31.03 26.54 -30.04
CA GLY A 139 -31.88 26.96 -31.17
C GLY A 139 -32.41 25.82 -32.04
N ILE A 140 -31.81 24.63 -31.94
CA ILE A 140 -32.09 23.47 -32.80
C ILE A 140 -32.73 22.31 -32.00
N ALA A 141 -32.45 22.23 -30.70
CA ALA A 141 -32.83 21.14 -29.80
C ALA A 141 -34.34 20.83 -29.75
N ASP A 142 -35.21 21.81 -30.05
CA ASP A 142 -36.65 21.59 -30.09
C ASP A 142 -37.12 20.79 -31.31
N ARG A 143 -36.29 20.70 -32.36
CA ARG A 143 -36.68 20.18 -33.69
C ARG A 143 -35.99 18.87 -34.05
N VAL A 144 -34.80 18.64 -33.52
CA VAL A 144 -33.93 17.51 -33.88
C VAL A 144 -33.24 17.01 -32.62
N ASP A 145 -33.19 15.69 -32.45
CA ASP A 145 -32.44 15.06 -31.35
C ASP A 145 -30.93 15.27 -31.52
N PHE A 146 -30.19 15.32 -30.41
CA PHE A 146 -28.77 15.67 -30.44
C PHE A 146 -27.94 14.74 -31.31
N ASN A 147 -28.21 13.42 -31.26
CA ASN A 147 -27.47 12.46 -32.06
C ASN A 147 -27.69 12.69 -33.56
N LEU A 148 -28.91 13.03 -33.99
CA LEU A 148 -29.21 13.29 -35.41
C LEU A 148 -28.63 14.60 -35.94
N SER A 149 -28.09 15.45 -35.06
CA SER A 149 -27.48 16.72 -35.45
C SER A 149 -26.04 16.55 -35.97
N PRO A 150 -25.56 17.47 -36.83
CA PRO A 150 -24.16 17.51 -37.24
C PRO A 150 -23.19 17.67 -36.05
N MET A 151 -23.63 18.32 -34.97
CA MET A 151 -22.85 18.46 -33.74
C MET A 151 -22.67 17.11 -33.05
N GLY A 152 -23.74 16.31 -32.93
CA GLY A 152 -23.67 14.95 -32.38
C GLY A 152 -22.72 14.05 -33.16
N ALA A 153 -22.72 14.16 -34.50
CA ALA A 153 -21.77 13.46 -35.36
C ALA A 153 -20.32 13.91 -35.10
N ALA A 154 -20.07 15.23 -35.04
CA ALA A 154 -18.74 15.77 -34.78
C ALA A 154 -18.19 15.31 -33.41
N TRP A 155 -19.01 15.40 -32.37
CA TRP A 155 -18.67 14.96 -31.01
C TRP A 155 -18.46 13.44 -30.87
N THR A 156 -18.99 12.64 -31.80
CA THR A 156 -18.73 11.19 -31.86
C THR A 156 -17.46 10.88 -32.67
N MET A 157 -17.18 11.68 -33.70
CA MET A 157 -16.02 11.50 -34.59
C MET A 157 -14.70 11.89 -33.92
N VAL A 158 -14.67 12.98 -33.15
CA VAL A 158 -13.44 13.45 -32.45
C VAL A 158 -12.82 12.37 -31.54
N PRO A 159 -13.55 11.78 -30.58
CA PRO A 159 -12.98 10.73 -29.71
C PRO A 159 -12.62 9.45 -30.48
N LEU A 160 -13.29 9.14 -31.59
CA LEU A 160 -12.91 8.03 -32.46
C LEU A 160 -11.53 8.27 -33.10
N ILE A 161 -11.32 9.45 -33.69
CA ILE A 161 -10.04 9.84 -34.30
C ILE A 161 -8.94 9.87 -33.22
N LEU A 162 -9.24 10.43 -32.05
CA LEU A 162 -8.29 10.51 -30.95
C LEU A 162 -7.89 9.12 -30.43
N SER A 163 -8.84 8.18 -30.35
CA SER A 163 -8.57 6.79 -29.95
C SER A 163 -7.72 6.06 -31.00
N LEU A 164 -8.02 6.22 -32.29
CA LEU A 164 -7.23 5.66 -33.39
C LEU A 164 -5.79 6.20 -33.38
N PHE A 165 -5.64 7.52 -33.23
CA PHE A 165 -4.33 8.15 -33.13
C PHE A 165 -3.55 7.66 -31.90
N SER A 166 -4.23 7.51 -30.76
CA SER A 166 -3.61 6.98 -29.54
C SER A 166 -3.09 5.54 -29.72
N ILE A 167 -3.85 4.68 -30.41
CA ILE A 167 -3.38 3.32 -30.77
C ILE A 167 -2.15 3.38 -31.65
N ILE A 168 -2.16 4.21 -32.71
CA ILE A 168 -1.02 4.35 -33.62
C ILE A 168 0.22 4.80 -32.85
N LEU A 169 0.09 5.77 -31.94
CA LEU A 169 1.19 6.21 -31.09
C LEU A 169 1.68 5.10 -30.15
N ILE A 170 0.79 4.34 -29.51
CA ILE A 170 1.19 3.23 -28.64
C ILE A 170 1.92 2.14 -29.44
N PHE A 171 1.51 1.85 -30.67
CA PHE A 171 2.25 0.92 -31.54
C PHE A 171 3.62 1.48 -31.95
N ALA A 172 3.71 2.77 -32.28
CA ALA A 172 4.97 3.41 -32.64
C ALA A 172 5.98 3.39 -31.48
N TYR A 173 5.50 3.54 -30.24
CA TYR A 173 6.31 3.54 -29.01
C TYR A 173 6.14 2.25 -28.18
N PHE A 174 5.82 1.12 -28.82
CA PHE A 174 5.43 -0.11 -28.12
C PHE A 174 6.48 -0.64 -27.14
N ARG A 175 7.77 -0.38 -27.41
CA ARG A 175 8.89 -0.80 -26.55
C ARG A 175 9.08 0.09 -25.32
N ASP A 176 8.70 1.36 -25.42
CA ASP A 176 8.96 2.37 -24.39
C ASP A 176 7.73 2.60 -23.50
N VAL A 177 6.55 2.14 -23.93
CA VAL A 177 5.29 2.28 -23.21
C VAL A 177 5.08 1.05 -22.33
N ALA A 178 5.17 1.23 -21.01
CA ALA A 178 4.83 0.17 -20.07
C ALA A 178 3.35 -0.20 -20.20
N ASP A 179 3.03 -1.50 -20.06
CA ASP A 179 1.67 -2.02 -20.18
C ASP A 179 0.94 -1.68 -21.50
N ALA A 180 1.70 -1.55 -22.60
CA ALA A 180 1.15 -1.29 -23.92
C ALA A 180 -0.05 -2.19 -24.31
N PRO A 181 -0.06 -3.52 -24.05
CA PRO A 181 -1.21 -4.36 -24.38
C PRO A 181 -2.51 -3.92 -23.68
N LEU A 182 -2.44 -3.55 -22.40
CA LEU A 182 -3.60 -3.15 -21.62
C LEU A 182 -4.11 -1.77 -22.07
N LYS A 183 -3.19 -0.84 -22.37
CA LYS A 183 -3.49 0.46 -22.99
C LYS A 183 -4.13 0.31 -24.39
N LEU A 184 -3.70 -0.67 -25.19
CA LEU A 184 -4.31 -0.98 -26.48
C LEU A 184 -5.74 -1.52 -26.35
N VAL A 185 -5.99 -2.41 -25.39
CA VAL A 185 -7.33 -2.93 -25.12
C VAL A 185 -8.29 -1.81 -24.73
N PHE A 186 -7.84 -0.85 -23.90
CA PHE A 186 -8.62 0.34 -23.55
C PHE A 186 -9.12 1.09 -24.81
N PHE A 187 -8.21 1.46 -25.72
CA PHE A 187 -8.61 2.18 -26.93
C PHE A 187 -9.38 1.34 -27.92
N LEU A 188 -9.14 0.03 -27.98
CA LEU A 188 -9.88 -0.87 -28.86
C LEU A 188 -11.36 -0.92 -28.46
N ILE A 189 -11.66 -1.02 -27.17
CA ILE A 189 -13.04 -0.99 -26.65
C ILE A 189 -13.71 0.34 -27.02
N LEU A 190 -13.01 1.47 -26.86
CA LEU A 190 -13.53 2.78 -27.27
C LEU A 190 -13.82 2.82 -28.77
N ILE A 191 -12.87 2.43 -29.63
CA ILE A 191 -13.06 2.41 -31.08
C ILE A 191 -14.28 1.58 -31.46
N LEU A 192 -14.47 0.41 -30.88
CA LEU A 192 -15.64 -0.43 -31.16
C LEU A 192 -16.96 0.28 -30.82
N GLY A 193 -17.04 0.95 -29.66
CA GLY A 193 -18.24 1.69 -29.28
C GLY A 193 -18.48 2.95 -30.10
N TYR A 194 -17.45 3.75 -30.35
CA TYR A 194 -17.54 5.00 -31.13
C TYR A 194 -17.79 4.72 -32.62
N SER A 195 -17.13 3.71 -33.21
CA SER A 195 -17.38 3.32 -34.60
C SER A 195 -18.77 2.72 -34.78
N GLY A 196 -19.22 1.87 -33.86
CA GLY A 196 -20.58 1.32 -33.88
C GLY A 196 -21.64 2.41 -33.76
N THR A 197 -21.41 3.42 -32.91
CA THR A 197 -22.33 4.55 -32.77
C THR A 197 -22.31 5.45 -34.00
N MET A 198 -21.13 5.71 -34.59
CA MET A 198 -21.02 6.45 -35.84
C MET A 198 -21.76 5.75 -36.98
N PHE A 199 -21.68 4.42 -37.06
CA PHE A 199 -22.42 3.62 -38.03
C PHE A 199 -23.94 3.70 -37.82
N GLN A 200 -24.41 3.64 -36.56
CA GLN A 200 -25.83 3.85 -36.25
C GLN A 200 -26.30 5.26 -36.63
N LEU A 201 -25.44 6.25 -36.47
CA LEU A 201 -25.73 7.63 -36.82
C LEU A 201 -25.86 7.83 -38.33
N MET A 202 -24.94 7.28 -39.11
CA MET A 202 -24.97 7.34 -40.57
C MET A 202 -26.20 6.65 -41.16
N ASN A 203 -26.74 5.63 -40.49
CA ASN A 203 -27.95 4.92 -40.90
C ASN A 203 -29.24 5.54 -40.36
N GLY A 204 -29.16 6.60 -39.54
CA GLY A 204 -30.31 7.25 -38.92
C GLY A 204 -31.10 6.37 -37.95
N THR A 205 -30.49 5.29 -37.44
CA THR A 205 -31.16 4.32 -36.56
C THR A 205 -31.10 4.70 -35.08
N LEU A 206 -30.25 5.66 -34.72
CA LEU A 206 -30.09 6.16 -33.37
C LEU A 206 -31.04 7.36 -33.13
N ILE A 207 -32.04 7.16 -32.28
CA ILE A 207 -33.04 8.16 -31.90
C ILE A 207 -32.79 8.62 -30.46
N GLY A 208 -32.98 9.91 -30.17
CA GLY A 208 -32.75 10.52 -28.86
C GLY A 208 -31.38 11.19 -28.70
N ASP A 209 -31.13 11.75 -27.51
CA ASP A 209 -29.95 12.60 -27.24
C ASP A 209 -28.69 11.82 -26.81
N TYR A 210 -28.86 10.56 -26.37
CA TYR A 210 -27.78 9.75 -25.79
C TYR A 210 -27.59 8.43 -26.54
N SER A 211 -26.38 7.87 -26.48
CA SER A 211 -26.07 6.57 -27.08
C SER A 211 -25.67 5.59 -25.99
N GLY A 212 -26.47 4.53 -25.81
CA GLY A 212 -26.16 3.45 -24.88
C GLY A 212 -24.87 2.70 -25.25
N LEU A 213 -24.56 2.59 -26.54
CA LEU A 213 -23.34 1.93 -27.00
C LEU A 213 -22.08 2.73 -26.64
N LEU A 214 -22.14 4.07 -26.72
CA LEU A 214 -21.04 4.94 -26.27
C LEU A 214 -20.81 4.86 -24.77
N ARG A 215 -21.89 4.90 -23.99
CA ARG A 215 -21.81 4.81 -22.53
C ARG A 215 -21.29 3.45 -22.10
N LEU A 216 -21.76 2.37 -22.71
CA LEU A 216 -21.31 1.02 -22.44
C LEU A 216 -19.81 0.84 -22.74
N SER A 217 -19.34 1.28 -23.92
CA SER A 217 -17.93 1.15 -24.27
C SER A 217 -17.03 1.96 -23.34
N PHE A 218 -17.44 3.18 -23.00
CA PHE A 218 -16.70 4.01 -22.06
C PHE A 218 -16.64 3.38 -20.66
N LEU A 219 -17.79 2.92 -20.16
CA LEU A 219 -17.88 2.23 -18.86
C LEU A 219 -17.06 0.94 -18.83
N ALA A 220 -17.03 0.17 -19.93
CA ALA A 220 -16.25 -1.06 -20.03
C ALA A 220 -14.74 -0.78 -20.11
N ALA A 221 -14.33 0.32 -20.73
CA ALA A 221 -12.93 0.71 -20.82
C ALA A 221 -12.40 1.31 -19.51
N LEU A 222 -13.22 2.07 -18.78
CA LEU A 222 -12.77 2.86 -17.63
C LEU A 222 -12.08 2.07 -16.50
N PRO A 223 -12.51 0.85 -16.11
CA PRO A 223 -11.82 0.02 -15.09
C PRO A 223 -10.37 -0.32 -15.43
N ILE A 224 -9.99 -0.26 -16.71
CA ILE A 224 -8.63 -0.53 -17.14
C ILE A 224 -7.67 0.56 -16.62
N VAL A 225 -8.14 1.80 -16.47
CA VAL A 225 -7.33 2.93 -15.99
C VAL A 225 -6.81 2.70 -14.57
N PRO A 226 -7.65 2.46 -13.53
CA PRO A 226 -7.14 2.17 -12.19
C PRO A 226 -6.33 0.88 -12.14
N ALA A 227 -6.61 -0.13 -12.97
CA ALA A 227 -5.79 -1.34 -13.05
C ALA A 227 -4.35 -1.05 -13.55
N ILE A 228 -4.20 -0.19 -14.57
CA ILE A 228 -2.88 0.26 -15.05
C ILE A 228 -2.17 1.06 -13.94
N ILE A 229 -2.85 2.00 -13.31
CA ILE A 229 -2.27 2.82 -12.23
C ILE A 229 -1.81 1.92 -11.07
N TYR A 230 -2.60 0.93 -10.69
CA TYR A 230 -2.27 -0.02 -9.63
C TYR A 230 -1.05 -0.88 -9.98
N ARG A 231 -0.99 -1.44 -11.20
CA ARG A 231 0.17 -2.22 -11.67
C ARG A 231 1.44 -1.38 -11.73
N MET A 232 1.33 -0.13 -12.17
CA MET A 232 2.45 0.82 -12.12
C MET A 232 2.94 1.00 -10.68
N VAL A 233 2.05 1.25 -9.72
CA VAL A 233 2.43 1.42 -8.30
C VAL A 233 3.14 0.19 -7.75
N ILE A 234 2.61 -1.02 -8.00
CA ILE A 234 3.26 -2.26 -7.56
C ILE A 234 4.64 -2.41 -8.19
N GLY A 235 4.76 -2.21 -9.51
CA GLY A 235 6.05 -2.37 -10.20
C GLY A 235 7.13 -1.44 -9.64
N HIS A 236 6.75 -0.22 -9.23
CA HIS A 236 7.70 0.70 -8.58
C HIS A 236 8.10 0.23 -7.18
N LEU A 237 7.16 -0.32 -6.40
CA LEU A 237 7.44 -0.87 -5.08
C LEU A 237 8.36 -2.10 -5.17
N GLU A 238 8.10 -3.00 -6.13
CA GLU A 238 8.95 -4.18 -6.39
C GLU A 238 10.35 -3.77 -6.86
N ALA A 239 10.46 -2.81 -7.78
CA ALA A 239 11.75 -2.33 -8.27
C ALA A 239 12.60 -1.71 -7.16
N GLU A 240 11.99 -0.99 -6.22
CA GLU A 240 12.70 -0.42 -5.08
C GLU A 240 13.19 -1.48 -4.09
N ILE A 241 12.39 -2.52 -3.87
CA ILE A 241 12.82 -3.68 -3.07
C ILE A 241 14.04 -4.33 -3.73
N ALA A 242 14.07 -4.43 -5.06
CA ALA A 242 15.17 -5.02 -5.81
C ALA A 242 16.43 -4.13 -5.89
N ILE A 243 16.29 -2.80 -5.88
CA ILE A 243 17.41 -1.85 -6.04
C ILE A 243 18.09 -1.53 -4.70
N ARG A 244 17.50 -1.84 -3.54
CA ARG A 244 18.20 -1.69 -2.25
C ARG A 244 19.50 -2.50 -2.28
N PRO A 245 20.68 -1.85 -2.38
CA PRO A 245 21.94 -2.56 -2.35
C PRO A 245 22.04 -3.19 -0.97
N ILE A 246 22.32 -4.49 -0.93
CA ILE A 246 22.98 -5.08 0.23
C ILE A 246 24.33 -4.35 0.26
N GLU A 247 24.42 -3.28 1.05
CA GLU A 247 25.69 -2.57 1.28
C GLU A 247 26.71 -3.61 1.71
N PRO A 248 27.77 -3.88 0.91
CA PRO A 248 28.87 -4.67 1.40
C PRO A 248 29.47 -3.85 2.54
N VAL A 249 29.44 -4.43 3.74
CA VAL A 249 30.10 -3.90 4.93
C VAL A 249 31.54 -3.60 4.53
N THR A 250 31.84 -2.32 4.28
CA THR A 250 33.20 -1.89 4.01
C THR A 250 33.90 -1.99 5.35
N GLU A 251 34.76 -2.99 5.49
CA GLU A 251 35.59 -3.20 6.67
C GLU A 251 36.29 -1.88 7.04
N PRO A 252 36.14 -1.36 8.27
CA PRO A 252 36.97 -0.26 8.72
C PRO A 252 38.42 -0.75 8.75
N SER A 253 39.24 -0.20 7.85
CA SER A 253 40.68 -0.43 7.81
C SER A 253 41.28 -0.09 9.16
N VAL A 254 41.74 -1.12 9.86
CA VAL A 254 42.48 -1.03 11.12
C VAL A 254 43.79 -0.29 10.83
N SER A 255 43.82 1.00 11.15
CA SER A 255 45.05 1.79 11.19
C SER A 255 45.69 1.60 12.56
N THR A 256 46.52 0.57 12.68
CA THR A 256 47.46 0.44 13.81
C THR A 256 48.70 1.28 13.53
N HIS A 257 48.87 2.41 14.23
CA HIS A 257 50.16 2.84 14.79
C HIS A 257 49.99 4.02 15.78
N PRO A 258 50.62 3.95 16.97
CA PRO A 258 50.84 5.10 17.83
C PRO A 258 52.21 5.70 17.49
N GLU A 259 52.25 6.90 16.91
CA GLU A 259 53.50 7.64 16.72
C GLU A 259 53.41 9.07 17.24
N ILE A 260 54.52 9.48 17.85
CA ILE A 260 54.76 10.59 18.77
C ILE A 260 54.60 11.95 18.04
N PRO A 261 54.15 13.02 18.73
CA PRO A 261 54.06 14.34 18.13
C PRO A 261 55.46 14.95 17.95
N VAL A 262 55.94 15.00 16.71
CA VAL A 262 57.09 15.82 16.32
C VAL A 262 56.55 17.04 15.58
N ILE A 263 56.75 18.21 16.17
CA ILE A 263 56.56 19.52 15.53
C ILE A 263 57.74 19.75 14.58
N PRO A 264 57.49 20.14 13.32
CA PRO A 264 58.36 21.17 12.72
C PRO A 264 57.58 22.28 11.99
N LEU A 265 57.67 23.47 12.57
CA LEU A 265 57.98 24.77 11.96
C LEU A 265 57.74 24.98 10.44
N THR A 266 56.79 25.89 10.17
CA THR A 266 56.81 27.00 9.17
C THR A 266 57.18 26.72 7.71
N GLN A 267 56.24 27.00 6.79
CA GLN A 267 56.43 27.97 5.70
C GLN A 267 55.09 28.49 5.14
N PRO A 268 55.06 29.69 4.53
CA PRO A 268 53.87 30.53 4.37
C PRO A 268 53.10 30.28 3.08
N ALA A 269 51.82 30.64 3.12
CA ALA A 269 50.90 30.67 2.00
C ALA A 269 51.35 31.59 0.86
N PRO A 270 50.94 31.27 -0.38
CA PRO A 270 50.49 32.26 -1.33
C PRO A 270 48.98 32.11 -1.56
N THR A 271 48.30 33.24 -1.38
CA THR A 271 47.00 33.63 -1.91
C THR A 271 46.71 33.08 -3.31
N GLY A 272 45.50 32.55 -3.51
CA GLY A 272 45.01 32.24 -4.85
C GLY A 272 43.61 31.63 -4.91
N VAL A 273 42.63 32.52 -5.00
CA VAL A 273 41.36 32.39 -5.75
C VAL A 273 40.25 31.53 -5.13
N GLU A 274 39.19 32.26 -4.76
CA GLU A 274 37.83 31.83 -4.49
C GLU A 274 37.24 31.09 -5.69
N GLU A 275 36.76 29.85 -5.49
CA GLU A 275 35.69 29.28 -6.30
C GLU A 275 34.66 28.66 -5.36
N ASP A 276 33.42 29.11 -5.54
CA ASP A 276 32.22 28.80 -4.79
C ASP A 276 31.93 27.29 -4.77
N GLU A 277 32.07 26.65 -3.60
CA GLU A 277 31.55 25.32 -3.35
C GLU A 277 30.13 25.44 -2.78
N GLU A 278 29.18 25.36 -3.71
CA GLU A 278 27.74 25.36 -3.54
C GLU A 278 27.30 24.31 -2.49
N ALA A 279 26.84 24.81 -1.34
CA ALA A 279 26.34 24.00 -0.24
C ALA A 279 25.17 23.11 -0.68
N ALA A 280 25.39 21.79 -0.65
CA ALA A 280 24.34 20.80 -0.77
C ALA A 280 23.29 21.00 0.36
N PRO A 281 21.97 21.00 0.06
CA PRO A 281 20.96 21.15 1.08
C PRO A 281 20.93 19.89 1.96
N ALA A 282 21.19 20.07 3.26
CA ALA A 282 20.91 19.07 4.27
C ALA A 282 19.42 18.68 4.19
N GLY A 283 19.15 17.45 3.76
CA GLY A 283 17.80 16.90 3.78
C GLY A 283 17.23 16.87 5.21
N PRO A 284 15.90 16.88 5.38
CA PRO A 284 15.28 16.89 6.69
C PRO A 284 15.70 15.63 7.47
N SER A 285 16.43 15.82 8.55
CA SER A 285 16.80 14.74 9.47
C SER A 285 15.54 14.28 10.20
N VAL A 286 14.90 13.23 9.69
CA VAL A 286 13.78 12.54 10.38
C VAL A 286 14.22 12.20 11.81
N SER A 287 13.42 12.61 12.79
CA SER A 287 13.74 12.47 14.21
C SER A 287 13.90 10.98 14.59
N PRO A 288 14.76 10.62 15.56
CA PRO A 288 14.99 9.22 15.95
C PRO A 288 13.71 8.46 16.32
N ILE A 289 12.73 9.17 16.92
CA ILE A 289 11.44 8.62 17.38
C ILE A 289 10.53 8.28 16.20
N GLU A 290 10.54 9.09 15.14
CA GLU A 290 9.78 8.81 13.91
C GLU A 290 10.34 7.57 13.20
N ARG A 291 11.67 7.39 13.20
CA ARG A 291 12.30 6.20 12.62
C ARG A 291 11.90 4.92 13.36
N GLU A 292 11.89 4.96 14.69
CA GLU A 292 11.47 3.84 15.53
C GLU A 292 9.99 3.48 15.30
N SER A 293 9.11 4.49 15.24
CA SER A 293 7.68 4.30 14.97
C SER A 293 7.42 3.66 13.61
N VAL A 294 8.16 4.09 12.58
CA VAL A 294 8.07 3.53 11.22
C VAL A 294 8.61 2.10 11.18
N GLN A 295 9.69 1.80 11.91
CA GLN A 295 10.24 0.45 12.01
C GLN A 295 9.27 -0.49 12.70
N LEU A 296 8.62 -0.09 13.81
CA LEU A 296 7.60 -0.88 14.49
C LEU A 296 6.38 -1.17 13.60
N LEU A 297 5.94 -0.18 12.81
CA LEU A 297 4.87 -0.37 11.82
C LEU A 297 5.28 -1.33 10.70
N LYS A 298 6.54 -1.27 10.25
CA LYS A 298 7.09 -2.23 9.30
C LYS A 298 7.09 -3.64 9.91
N THR A 299 7.54 -3.80 11.15
CA THR A 299 7.52 -5.09 11.85
C THR A 299 6.11 -5.65 11.95
N LEU A 300 5.13 -4.83 12.32
CA LEU A 300 3.74 -5.26 12.37
C LEU A 300 3.22 -5.69 10.98
N GLY A 301 3.59 -4.94 9.94
CA GLY A 301 3.28 -5.31 8.55
C GLY A 301 3.83 -6.69 8.19
N LEU A 302 5.11 -6.95 8.49
CA LEU A 302 5.78 -8.23 8.23
C LEU A 302 5.15 -9.39 9.04
N ILE A 303 4.76 -9.15 10.29
CA ILE A 303 4.10 -10.18 11.12
C ILE A 303 2.70 -10.52 10.56
N LEU A 304 1.97 -9.52 10.06
CA LEU A 304 0.61 -9.69 9.54
C LEU A 304 0.55 -10.20 8.11
N GLU A 305 1.64 -10.11 7.35
CA GLU A 305 1.74 -10.63 6.00
C GLU A 305 1.58 -12.16 6.01
N THR A 306 0.44 -12.66 5.52
CA THR A 306 0.04 -14.07 5.55
C THR A 306 -0.19 -14.67 6.95
N ALA A 307 -0.66 -13.87 7.91
CA ALA A 307 -0.89 -14.33 9.29
C ALA A 307 -1.97 -15.42 9.38
N ASN A 308 -1.54 -16.62 9.79
CA ASN A 308 -2.38 -17.70 10.29
C ASN A 308 -1.95 -17.97 11.74
N PRO A 309 -2.84 -18.29 12.70
CA PRO A 309 -2.47 -18.69 14.05
C PRO A 309 -1.27 -19.64 14.15
N ALA A 310 -1.10 -20.57 13.20
CA ALA A 310 0.03 -21.51 13.20
C ALA A 310 1.39 -20.87 12.83
N THR A 311 1.41 -19.82 12.02
CA THR A 311 2.63 -19.20 11.47
C THR A 311 3.08 -17.95 12.22
N ILE A 312 2.22 -17.39 13.09
CA ILE A 312 2.51 -16.18 13.87
C ILE A 312 3.82 -16.29 14.69
N PRO A 313 4.09 -17.39 15.45
CA PRO A 313 5.33 -17.52 16.21
C PRO A 313 6.59 -17.37 15.35
N GLU A 314 6.60 -18.03 14.18
CA GLU A 314 7.71 -17.97 13.23
C GLU A 314 7.84 -16.57 12.61
N ARG A 315 6.73 -15.94 12.24
CA ARG A 315 6.71 -14.58 11.67
C ARG A 315 7.23 -13.54 12.64
N ILE A 316 6.93 -13.65 13.94
CA ILE A 316 7.47 -12.76 14.97
C ILE A 316 9.00 -12.85 15.01
N VAL A 317 9.55 -14.07 14.99
CA VAL A 317 11.00 -14.29 14.96
C VAL A 317 11.61 -13.69 13.70
N ILE A 318 11.10 -14.02 12.51
CA ILE A 318 11.61 -13.53 11.23
C ILE A 318 11.58 -12.00 11.17
N ALA A 319 10.45 -11.39 11.54
CA ALA A 319 10.31 -9.93 11.53
C ALA A 319 11.27 -9.26 12.52
N GLY A 320 11.48 -9.85 13.69
CA GLY A 320 12.46 -9.40 14.67
C GLY A 320 13.89 -9.41 14.11
N LEU A 321 14.28 -10.50 13.45
CA LEU A 321 15.61 -10.65 12.85
C LEU A 321 15.84 -9.68 11.69
N GLU A 322 14.84 -9.51 10.81
CA GLU A 322 14.96 -8.60 9.66
C GLU A 322 15.11 -7.14 10.10
N VAL A 323 14.36 -6.74 11.14
CA VAL A 323 14.35 -5.36 11.63
C VAL A 323 15.61 -5.03 12.44
N LEU A 324 16.07 -5.98 13.26
CA LEU A 324 17.29 -5.82 14.08
C LEU A 324 18.58 -6.16 13.33
N LYS A 325 18.47 -6.68 12.10
CA LYS A 325 19.60 -7.26 11.33
C LYS A 325 20.38 -8.26 12.18
N ALA A 326 19.66 -9.14 12.85
CA ALA A 326 20.24 -10.17 13.70
C ALA A 326 20.34 -11.51 12.97
N ASP A 327 21.25 -12.34 13.43
CA ASP A 327 21.67 -13.54 12.72
C ASP A 327 20.71 -14.72 12.93
N VAL A 328 20.30 -14.94 14.18
CA VAL A 328 19.50 -16.09 14.61
C VAL A 328 18.48 -15.65 15.62
N GLY A 329 17.27 -16.20 15.52
CA GLY A 329 16.20 -15.93 16.47
C GLY A 329 15.44 -17.17 16.85
N ALA A 330 14.89 -17.17 18.05
CA ALA A 330 14.02 -18.22 18.53
C ALA A 330 12.92 -17.65 19.44
N LEU A 331 11.81 -18.36 19.54
CA LEU A 331 10.72 -18.06 20.44
C LEU A 331 10.56 -19.22 21.40
N LEU A 332 10.76 -18.94 22.69
CA LEU A 332 10.63 -19.91 23.77
C LEU A 332 9.25 -19.78 24.43
N VAL A 333 8.61 -20.90 24.71
CA VAL A 333 7.35 -20.99 25.46
C VAL A 333 7.59 -21.83 26.69
N LEU A 334 7.20 -21.33 27.85
CA LEU A 334 7.33 -22.10 29.10
C LEU A 334 6.32 -23.23 29.10
N GLN A 335 6.80 -24.47 29.21
CA GLN A 335 5.92 -25.62 29.46
C GLN A 335 5.73 -25.84 30.96
N ASP A 336 6.85 -25.88 31.69
CA ASP A 336 6.92 -26.19 33.12
C ASP A 336 7.90 -25.25 33.84
N ALA A 337 7.95 -25.35 35.17
CA ALA A 337 8.87 -24.57 36.01
C ALA A 337 10.36 -24.79 35.67
N ASN A 338 10.71 -25.88 34.99
CA ASN A 338 12.10 -26.28 34.73
C ASN A 338 12.48 -26.29 33.24
N TYR A 339 11.51 -26.18 32.32
CA TYR A 339 11.76 -26.34 30.88
C TYR A 339 11.03 -25.27 30.05
N ALA A 340 11.74 -24.75 29.04
CA ALA A 340 11.18 -23.86 28.03
C ALA A 340 11.32 -24.47 26.63
N ASP A 341 10.22 -24.63 25.92
CA ASP A 341 10.20 -25.21 24.57
C ASP A 341 10.48 -24.16 23.50
N ILE A 342 11.27 -24.55 22.50
CA ILE A 342 11.47 -23.74 21.29
C ILE A 342 10.25 -23.92 20.39
N SER A 343 9.33 -22.95 20.41
CA SER A 343 8.12 -22.98 19.56
C SER A 343 8.42 -22.63 18.10
N ALA A 344 9.41 -21.77 17.86
CA ALA A 344 9.85 -21.38 16.52
C ALA A 344 11.31 -20.94 16.60
N ALA A 345 12.12 -21.31 15.60
CA ALA A 345 13.50 -20.86 15.51
C ALA A 345 13.91 -20.72 14.05
N TYR A 346 14.71 -19.71 13.77
CA TYR A 346 15.07 -19.33 12.41
C TYR A 346 16.49 -18.80 12.35
N ASN A 347 17.25 -19.31 11.38
CA ASN A 347 18.59 -18.82 11.06
C ASN A 347 18.49 -17.93 9.83
N HIS A 348 18.68 -16.62 10.03
CA HIS A 348 18.57 -15.61 8.97
C HIS A 348 19.68 -15.74 7.94
N MET A 349 20.91 -16.06 8.38
CA MET A 349 22.08 -16.20 7.50
C MET A 349 21.95 -17.38 6.55
N MET A 350 21.33 -18.47 7.00
CA MET A 350 21.14 -19.69 6.20
C MET A 350 19.76 -19.77 5.53
N ASN A 351 18.88 -18.80 5.78
CA ASN A 351 17.49 -18.76 5.31
C ASN A 351 16.75 -20.09 5.57
N HIS A 352 16.94 -20.67 6.76
CA HIS A 352 16.40 -21.99 7.09
C HIS A 352 15.74 -21.99 8.48
N PRO A 353 14.51 -22.51 8.62
CA PRO A 353 13.93 -22.78 9.93
C PRO A 353 14.72 -23.87 10.65
N ILE A 354 15.04 -23.64 11.91
CA ILE A 354 15.77 -24.60 12.74
C ILE A 354 14.75 -25.62 13.22
N SER A 355 14.81 -26.84 12.69
CA SER A 355 13.81 -27.89 12.93
C SER A 355 14.05 -28.71 14.21
N GLY A 356 14.92 -28.24 15.10
CA GLY A 356 15.19 -28.86 16.39
C GLY A 356 14.09 -28.58 17.42
N MET A 357 13.14 -29.49 17.57
CA MET A 357 12.17 -29.51 18.68
C MET A 357 12.87 -29.88 20.00
N MET A 358 13.69 -28.99 20.53
CA MET A 358 14.40 -29.23 21.79
C MET A 358 13.97 -28.22 22.84
N SER A 359 13.53 -28.72 23.99
CA SER A 359 13.30 -27.92 25.18
C SER A 359 14.63 -27.46 25.76
N LEU A 360 14.64 -26.33 26.47
CA LEU A 360 15.79 -25.76 27.14
C LEU A 360 15.61 -25.98 28.65
N ASN A 361 16.64 -26.53 29.32
CA ASN A 361 16.59 -26.71 30.77
C ASN A 361 16.92 -25.37 31.46
N LEU A 362 15.98 -24.86 32.26
CA LEU A 362 16.12 -23.59 32.96
C LEU A 362 17.20 -23.61 34.06
N ASP A 363 17.51 -24.78 34.62
CA ASP A 363 18.59 -24.94 35.61
C ASP A 363 19.96 -24.57 35.02
N ASN A 364 20.15 -24.80 33.72
CA ASN A 364 21.38 -24.49 32.99
C ASN A 364 21.38 -23.06 32.43
N GLN A 365 20.32 -22.28 32.66
CA GLN A 365 20.09 -20.97 32.05
C GLN A 365 19.69 -19.91 33.10
N PRO A 366 20.55 -19.62 34.11
CA PRO A 366 20.23 -18.69 35.18
C PRO A 366 19.88 -17.28 34.69
N THR A 367 20.45 -16.83 33.57
CA THR A 367 20.16 -15.52 33.00
C THR A 367 18.76 -15.48 32.36
N LEU A 368 18.34 -16.57 31.74
CA LEU A 368 16.97 -16.71 31.22
C LEU A 368 15.96 -16.73 32.38
N VAL A 369 16.23 -17.49 33.44
CA VAL A 369 15.41 -17.49 34.66
C VAL A 369 15.29 -16.08 35.23
N ASN A 370 16.39 -15.33 35.30
CA ASN A 370 16.37 -13.94 35.75
C ASN A 370 15.51 -13.03 34.85
N ALA A 371 15.56 -13.24 33.53
CA ALA A 371 14.73 -12.51 32.57
C ALA A 371 13.24 -12.82 32.77
N ILE A 372 12.90 -14.10 33.00
CA ILE A 372 11.55 -14.60 33.29
C ILE A 372 11.00 -13.99 34.58
N GLU A 373 11.72 -14.12 35.69
CA GLU A 373 11.28 -13.67 37.01
C GLU A 373 11.09 -12.15 37.06
N ARG A 374 12.03 -11.41 36.47
CA ARG A 374 12.01 -9.93 36.49
C ARG A 374 11.18 -9.34 35.36
N ARG A 375 10.80 -10.13 34.35
CA ARG A 375 10.10 -9.67 33.14
C ARG A 375 10.84 -8.53 32.45
N THR A 376 12.17 -8.60 32.47
CA THR A 376 13.06 -7.57 31.91
C THR A 376 14.02 -8.20 30.93
N GLN A 377 14.37 -7.45 29.88
CA GLN A 377 15.37 -7.86 28.91
C GLN A 377 16.71 -8.19 29.59
N ARG A 378 17.35 -9.31 29.20
CA ARG A 378 18.67 -9.71 29.69
C ARG A 378 19.59 -10.12 28.54
N PRO A 379 20.81 -9.55 28.46
CA PRO A 379 21.82 -10.01 27.53
C PRO A 379 22.66 -11.16 28.11
N LEU A 380 23.08 -12.06 27.23
CA LEU A 380 24.13 -13.06 27.41
C LEU A 380 25.34 -12.62 26.59
N TYR A 381 26.51 -12.57 27.21
CA TYR A 381 27.75 -12.18 26.55
C TYR A 381 28.77 -13.32 26.51
N PRO A 382 29.55 -13.48 25.41
CA PRO A 382 30.54 -14.54 25.28
C PRO A 382 31.67 -14.52 26.32
N ASP A 383 31.91 -13.38 26.99
CA ASP A 383 32.94 -13.23 28.03
C ASP A 383 32.50 -13.78 29.39
N ARG A 384 31.19 -13.79 29.67
CA ARG A 384 30.63 -14.09 31.00
C ARG A 384 29.74 -15.32 31.04
N ASN A 385 29.05 -15.62 29.95
CA ASN A 385 27.99 -16.63 29.90
C ASN A 385 28.29 -17.76 28.92
N VAL A 386 29.54 -18.21 28.85
CA VAL A 386 30.00 -19.21 27.85
C VAL A 386 29.21 -20.51 27.92
N GLU A 387 28.91 -21.01 29.13
CA GLU A 387 28.19 -22.26 29.33
C GLU A 387 26.72 -22.16 28.89
N GLU A 388 26.03 -21.08 29.29
CA GLU A 388 24.64 -20.79 28.88
C GLU A 388 24.52 -20.64 27.36
N LEU A 389 25.44 -19.88 26.75
CA LEU A 389 25.46 -19.68 25.30
C LEU A 389 25.76 -20.97 24.56
N ARG A 390 26.69 -21.80 25.07
CA ARG A 390 27.01 -23.09 24.46
C ARG A 390 25.82 -24.05 24.50
N ASP A 391 25.14 -24.19 25.64
CA ASP A 391 23.92 -25.02 25.74
C ASP A 391 22.83 -24.50 24.79
N LEU A 392 22.61 -23.19 24.74
CA LEU A 392 21.61 -22.58 23.85
C LEU A 392 21.92 -22.84 22.37
N TYR A 393 23.13 -22.53 21.89
CA TYR A 393 23.48 -22.69 20.48
C TYR A 393 23.61 -24.15 20.07
N THR A 394 24.01 -25.05 20.97
CA THR A 394 24.02 -26.50 20.70
C THR A 394 22.59 -26.99 20.43
N ARG A 395 21.59 -26.52 21.18
CA ARG A 395 20.17 -26.87 20.95
C ARG A 395 19.60 -26.23 19.68
N LEU A 396 20.16 -25.11 19.26
CA LEU A 396 19.82 -24.45 17.99
C LEU A 396 20.63 -24.99 16.80
N GLU A 397 21.47 -26.01 16.99
CA GLU A 397 22.35 -26.59 15.96
C GLU A 397 23.30 -25.56 15.31
N ILE A 398 23.83 -24.64 16.12
CA ILE A 398 24.77 -23.60 15.67
C ILE A 398 26.12 -23.82 16.36
N GLU A 399 27.18 -23.90 15.56
CA GLU A 399 28.54 -24.12 16.05
C GLU A 399 29.19 -22.87 16.63
N GLU A 400 28.89 -21.70 16.05
CA GLU A 400 29.47 -20.41 16.46
C GLU A 400 28.76 -19.83 17.69
N ILE A 401 29.53 -19.24 18.60
CA ILE A 401 29.01 -18.59 19.81
C ILE A 401 29.11 -17.06 19.66
N GLY A 402 28.01 -16.36 19.97
CA GLY A 402 27.96 -14.90 20.02
C GLY A 402 27.00 -14.37 21.09
N PRO A 403 26.88 -13.03 21.21
CA PRO A 403 25.98 -12.43 22.18
C PRO A 403 24.52 -12.73 21.85
N THR A 404 23.70 -12.93 22.88
CA THR A 404 22.28 -13.25 22.77
C THR A 404 21.44 -12.40 23.70
N TYR A 405 20.24 -12.02 23.30
CA TYR A 405 19.33 -11.19 24.08
C TYR A 405 18.03 -11.94 24.32
N PHE A 406 17.63 -12.04 25.59
CA PHE A 406 16.33 -12.55 26.01
C PHE A 406 15.38 -11.39 26.24
N GLN A 407 14.27 -11.38 25.52
CA GLN A 407 13.19 -10.41 25.66
C GLN A 407 11.90 -11.13 26.07
N PRO A 408 11.52 -11.07 27.35
CA PRO A 408 10.24 -11.60 27.82
C PRO A 408 9.06 -10.87 27.15
N MET A 409 8.00 -11.62 26.85
CA MET A 409 6.75 -11.15 26.26
C MET A 409 5.60 -11.42 27.23
N VAL A 410 5.01 -10.34 27.77
CA VAL A 410 4.03 -10.43 28.87
C VAL A 410 2.69 -9.86 28.43
N ALA A 411 1.65 -10.68 28.31
CA ALA A 411 0.29 -10.16 28.09
C ALA A 411 -0.60 -10.41 29.31
N ASN A 412 -1.44 -9.43 29.64
CA ASN A 412 -2.33 -9.46 30.81
C ASN A 412 -1.61 -9.77 32.15
N GLY A 413 -0.32 -9.43 32.26
CA GLY A 413 0.48 -9.70 33.45
C GLY A 413 0.95 -11.14 33.59
N GLU A 414 0.80 -11.97 32.55
CA GLU A 414 1.33 -13.32 32.46
C GLU A 414 2.42 -13.41 31.38
N LEU A 415 3.47 -14.18 31.65
CA LEU A 415 4.55 -14.40 30.68
C LEU A 415 4.09 -15.43 29.65
N ILE A 416 4.01 -15.03 28.39
CA ILE A 416 3.49 -15.89 27.32
C ILE A 416 4.63 -16.58 26.58
N ALA A 417 5.71 -15.84 26.32
CA ALA A 417 6.87 -16.35 25.61
C ALA A 417 8.12 -15.52 25.91
N ILE A 418 9.27 -15.99 25.46
CA ILE A 418 10.53 -15.24 25.43
C ILE A 418 11.04 -15.20 24.00
N LEU A 419 11.23 -14.00 23.47
CA LEU A 419 11.92 -13.79 22.19
C LEU A 419 13.43 -13.78 22.44
N VAL A 420 14.14 -14.66 21.73
CA VAL A 420 15.58 -14.83 21.79
C VAL A 420 16.17 -14.30 20.48
N VAL A 421 17.14 -13.39 20.58
CA VAL A 421 17.86 -12.84 19.43
C VAL A 421 19.35 -13.01 19.63
N GLY A 422 19.99 -13.80 18.79
CA GLY A 422 21.41 -14.15 18.83
C GLY A 422 22.20 -13.60 17.65
N MET A 423 23.47 -13.31 17.89
CA MET A 423 24.42 -12.82 16.89
C MET A 423 25.71 -13.67 16.84
N PRO A 424 25.61 -15.00 16.60
CA PRO A 424 26.77 -15.90 16.60
C PRO A 424 27.78 -15.62 15.48
N PHE A 425 27.32 -15.14 14.31
CA PHE A 425 28.19 -14.95 13.15
C PHE A 425 28.79 -13.54 13.12
N SER A 426 27.95 -12.53 13.35
CA SER A 426 28.38 -11.12 13.36
C SER A 426 29.19 -10.76 14.61
N LYS A 427 28.99 -11.48 15.72
CA LYS A 427 29.64 -11.24 17.02
C LYS A 427 29.46 -9.80 17.53
N ARG A 428 28.43 -9.12 17.03
CA ARG A 428 28.09 -7.73 17.32
C ARG A 428 27.14 -7.67 18.52
N GLU A 429 27.21 -6.62 19.32
CA GLU A 429 26.23 -6.36 20.37
C GLU A 429 25.08 -5.46 19.87
N LEU A 430 23.89 -5.60 20.47
CA LEU A 430 22.78 -4.71 20.18
C LEU A 430 23.05 -3.34 20.80
N GLN A 431 22.93 -2.31 19.97
CA GLN A 431 23.00 -0.93 20.42
C GLN A 431 21.80 -0.59 21.32
N ASN A 432 21.89 0.50 22.10
CA ASN A 432 20.81 0.91 23.01
C ASN A 432 19.45 1.04 22.31
N TRP A 433 19.44 1.62 21.11
CA TRP A 433 18.21 1.79 20.34
C TRP A 433 17.67 0.47 19.79
N GLU A 434 18.53 -0.49 19.40
CA GLU A 434 18.09 -1.83 18.96
C GLU A 434 17.51 -2.64 20.11
N ARG A 435 18.03 -2.43 21.34
CA ARG A 435 17.49 -3.05 22.55
C ARG A 435 16.09 -2.54 22.89
N GLU A 436 15.88 -1.23 22.75
CA GLU A 436 14.55 -0.63 22.92
C GLU A 436 13.61 -1.05 21.77
N LEU A 437 14.11 -1.13 20.54
CA LEU A 437 13.34 -1.64 19.41
C LEU A 437 12.91 -3.09 19.61
N LEU A 438 13.79 -3.97 20.08
CA LEU A 438 13.48 -5.36 20.43
C LEU A 438 12.37 -5.41 21.50
N ARG A 439 12.40 -4.52 22.49
CA ARG A 439 11.32 -4.39 23.48
C ARG A 439 10.01 -3.94 22.83
N GLY A 440 10.06 -2.95 21.94
CA GLY A 440 8.89 -2.49 21.18
C GLY A 440 8.26 -3.59 20.31
N ILE A 441 9.10 -4.39 19.63
CA ILE A 441 8.66 -5.55 18.84
C ILE A 441 7.95 -6.57 19.73
N ALA A 442 8.51 -6.88 20.90
CA ALA A 442 7.89 -7.79 21.86
C ALA A 442 6.50 -7.30 22.30
N ILE A 443 6.36 -6.03 22.67
CA ILE A 443 5.07 -5.44 23.11
C ILE A 443 3.98 -5.58 22.03
N ILE A 444 4.34 -5.37 20.76
CA ILE A 444 3.39 -5.50 19.65
C ILE A 444 3.06 -6.97 19.39
N ALA A 445 4.07 -7.83 19.42
CA ALA A 445 3.92 -9.26 19.16
C ALA A 445 3.16 -10.00 20.27
N GLU A 446 3.18 -9.51 21.52
CA GLU A 446 2.51 -10.10 22.69
C GLU A 446 1.03 -10.46 22.42
N LYS A 447 0.24 -9.50 21.93
CA LYS A 447 -1.20 -9.71 21.71
C LYS A 447 -1.48 -10.68 20.57
N LEU A 448 -0.68 -10.61 19.50
CA LEU A 448 -0.81 -11.51 18.36
C LEU A 448 -0.44 -12.94 18.75
N LEU A 449 0.61 -13.10 19.56
CA LEU A 449 1.05 -14.38 20.05
C LEU A 449 0.05 -15.00 21.04
N ALA A 450 -0.48 -14.19 21.97
CA ALA A 450 -1.54 -14.63 22.88
C ALA A 450 -2.76 -15.18 22.13
N LEU A 451 -3.19 -14.48 21.07
CA LEU A 451 -4.29 -14.91 20.23
C LEU A 451 -3.96 -16.18 19.43
N SER A 452 -2.74 -16.28 18.91
CA SER A 452 -2.24 -17.46 18.20
C SER A 452 -2.27 -18.71 19.08
N PHE A 453 -1.77 -18.61 20.32
CA PHE A 453 -1.80 -19.73 21.28
C PHE A 453 -3.21 -20.09 21.70
N ALA A 454 -4.05 -19.11 22.03
CA ALA A 454 -5.46 -19.37 22.37
C ALA A 454 -6.21 -20.08 21.21
N ALA A 455 -5.97 -19.68 19.96
CA ALA A 455 -6.56 -20.32 18.79
C ALA A 455 -6.02 -21.75 18.57
N ARG A 456 -4.72 -21.97 18.84
CA ARG A 456 -4.10 -23.30 18.75
C ARG A 456 -4.65 -24.26 19.81
N ASP A 457 -4.79 -23.80 21.05
CA ASP A 457 -5.35 -24.58 22.15
C ASP A 457 -6.82 -24.90 21.92
N ALA A 458 -7.61 -23.93 21.46
CA ALA A 458 -9.01 -24.15 21.10
C ALA A 458 -9.15 -25.22 20.00
N ARG A 459 -8.23 -25.25 19.02
CA ARG A 459 -8.21 -26.26 17.97
C ARG A 459 -7.87 -27.65 18.53
N LEU A 460 -6.85 -27.75 19.39
CA LEU A 460 -6.45 -29.01 20.01
C LEU A 460 -7.58 -29.58 20.89
N GLN A 461 -8.26 -28.73 21.67
CA GLN A 461 -9.42 -29.15 22.45
C GLN A 461 -10.60 -29.57 21.59
N ALA A 462 -10.85 -28.89 20.47
CA ALA A 462 -11.90 -29.30 19.53
C ALA A 462 -11.59 -30.67 18.89
N GLU A 463 -10.33 -30.91 18.55
CA GLU A 463 -9.84 -32.20 18.03
C GLU A 463 -9.95 -33.31 19.08
N GLU A 464 -9.54 -33.04 20.33
CA GLU A 464 -9.67 -33.99 21.43
C GLU A 464 -11.13 -34.34 21.72
N ARG A 465 -12.02 -33.35 21.74
CA ARG A 465 -13.47 -33.58 21.88
C ARG A 465 -14.04 -34.39 20.72
N ALA A 466 -13.60 -34.15 19.49
CA ALA A 466 -14.01 -34.93 18.33
C ALA A 466 -13.54 -36.39 18.45
N ILE A 467 -12.28 -36.62 18.83
CA ILE A 467 -11.73 -37.96 19.09
C ILE A 467 -12.52 -38.66 20.21
N GLN A 468 -12.83 -37.96 21.28
CA GLN A 468 -13.60 -38.50 22.40
C GLN A 468 -15.04 -38.88 21.98
N ALA A 469 -15.68 -38.08 21.13
CA ALA A 469 -17.01 -38.38 20.61
C ALA A 469 -17.01 -39.62 19.69
N VAL A 470 -15.95 -39.80 18.90
CA VAL A 470 -15.72 -41.00 18.07
C VAL A 470 -15.51 -42.23 18.95
N ILE A 471 -14.72 -42.13 20.03
CA ILE A 471 -14.50 -43.22 20.99
C ILE A 471 -15.81 -43.60 21.72
N GLN A 472 -16.70 -42.63 21.95
CA GLN A 472 -18.01 -42.84 22.58
C GLN A 472 -19.10 -43.34 21.61
N GLY A 473 -18.78 -43.57 20.34
CA GLY A 473 -19.68 -44.16 19.35
C GLY A 473 -20.79 -43.23 18.86
N VAL A 474 -20.61 -41.91 18.97
CA VAL A 474 -21.53 -40.92 18.41
C VAL A 474 -21.29 -40.82 16.90
N PRO A 475 -22.30 -41.03 16.03
CA PRO A 475 -22.12 -40.92 14.58
C PRO A 475 -21.77 -39.48 14.18
N LEU A 476 -20.69 -39.32 13.39
CA LEU A 476 -20.13 -38.02 12.98
C LEU A 476 -21.15 -37.10 12.26
N GLU A 477 -22.17 -37.67 11.60
CA GLU A 477 -23.18 -36.93 10.84
C GLU A 477 -24.02 -35.95 11.69
N ASN A 478 -24.08 -36.12 13.02
CA ASN A 478 -24.81 -35.20 13.92
C ASN A 478 -23.92 -34.20 14.66
N LEU A 479 -22.58 -34.31 14.56
CA LEU A 479 -21.62 -33.44 15.25
C LEU A 479 -21.04 -32.36 14.33
N GLU A 480 -20.97 -32.62 13.02
CA GLU A 480 -20.30 -31.74 12.05
C GLU A 480 -21.02 -30.41 11.82
N ASP A 481 -22.35 -30.36 11.90
CA ASP A 481 -23.08 -29.12 11.59
C ASP A 481 -23.23 -28.21 12.83
N ASP A 482 -23.87 -28.66 13.91
CA ASP A 482 -24.22 -27.74 15.00
C ASP A 482 -23.02 -27.32 15.87
N ALA A 483 -22.08 -28.23 16.16
CA ALA A 483 -20.93 -27.90 17.03
C ALA A 483 -19.87 -27.08 16.29
N VAL A 484 -19.64 -27.35 15.00
CA VAL A 484 -18.71 -26.56 14.17
C VAL A 484 -19.31 -25.19 13.86
N ILE A 485 -20.62 -25.09 13.62
CA ILE A 485 -21.29 -23.79 13.44
C ILE A 485 -21.22 -22.98 14.74
N ALA A 486 -21.49 -23.57 15.90
CA ALA A 486 -21.38 -22.88 17.19
C ALA A 486 -19.95 -22.41 17.48
N ALA A 487 -18.95 -23.28 17.30
CA ALA A 487 -17.54 -22.90 17.48
C ALA A 487 -17.09 -21.83 16.48
N ARG A 488 -17.56 -21.90 15.22
CA ARG A 488 -17.26 -20.89 14.20
C ARG A 488 -17.93 -19.56 14.51
N GLN A 489 -19.16 -19.56 15.04
CA GLN A 489 -19.86 -18.36 15.49
C GLN A 489 -19.17 -17.72 16.69
N GLU A 490 -18.73 -18.52 17.66
CA GLU A 490 -17.98 -18.03 18.84
C GLU A 490 -16.61 -17.44 18.43
N ILE A 491 -15.90 -18.10 17.51
CA ILE A 491 -14.64 -17.58 16.94
C ILE A 491 -14.88 -16.32 16.12
N GLN A 492 -15.95 -16.24 15.33
CA GLN A 492 -16.29 -15.02 14.59
C GLN A 492 -16.67 -13.87 15.53
N ALA A 493 -17.41 -14.16 16.60
CA ALA A 493 -17.78 -13.17 17.61
C ALA A 493 -16.55 -12.66 18.38
N SER A 494 -15.63 -13.54 18.79
CA SER A 494 -14.40 -13.15 19.47
C SER A 494 -13.45 -12.37 18.55
N LEU A 495 -13.36 -12.76 17.27
CA LEU A 495 -12.57 -12.06 16.27
C LEU A 495 -13.16 -10.69 15.92
N GLN A 496 -14.49 -10.57 15.88
CA GLN A 496 -15.16 -9.28 15.71
C GLN A 496 -14.94 -8.38 16.92
N ALA A 497 -15.10 -8.91 18.14
CA ALA A 497 -14.83 -8.16 19.37
C ALA A 497 -13.36 -7.69 19.46
N ALA A 498 -12.41 -8.53 19.06
CA ALA A 498 -11.00 -8.15 18.99
C ALA A 498 -10.73 -7.07 17.93
N ARG A 499 -11.37 -7.15 16.75
CA ARG A 499 -11.27 -6.10 15.71
C ARG A 499 -11.84 -4.77 16.19
N ASP A 500 -12.98 -4.79 16.87
CA ASP A 500 -13.60 -3.59 17.42
C ASP A 500 -12.70 -2.97 18.51
N GLN A 501 -12.08 -3.80 19.35
CA GLN A 501 -11.13 -3.34 20.37
C GLN A 501 -9.84 -2.77 19.77
N VAL A 502 -9.30 -3.36 18.70
CA VAL A 502 -8.14 -2.81 17.97
C VAL A 502 -8.50 -1.47 17.32
N THR A 503 -9.70 -1.36 16.75
CA THR A 503 -10.19 -0.10 16.17
C THR A 503 -10.31 0.99 17.23
N GLU A 504 -10.82 0.66 18.40
CA GLU A 504 -10.92 1.60 19.53
C GLU A 504 -9.55 2.01 20.08
N LEU A 505 -8.62 1.06 20.24
CA LEU A 505 -7.24 1.37 20.63
C LEU A 505 -6.54 2.26 19.60
N THR A 506 -6.76 2.00 18.32
CA THR A 506 -6.24 2.86 17.23
C THR A 506 -6.80 4.27 17.35
N ARG A 507 -8.11 4.41 17.62
CA ARG A 507 -8.74 5.71 17.87
C ARG A 507 -8.12 6.42 19.07
N GLN A 508 -7.90 5.72 20.18
CA GLN A 508 -7.28 6.27 21.39
C GLN A 508 -5.83 6.70 21.15
N ILE A 509 -5.02 5.91 20.45
CA ILE A 509 -3.64 6.29 20.08
C ILE A 509 -3.65 7.53 19.19
N THR A 510 -4.57 7.59 18.23
CA THR A 510 -4.68 8.75 17.34
C THR A 510 -5.06 10.01 18.12
N GLN A 511 -5.97 9.88 19.08
CA GLN A 511 -6.37 10.97 19.98
C GLN A 511 -5.21 11.42 20.88
N LEU A 512 -4.48 10.47 21.49
CA LEU A 512 -3.31 10.77 22.31
C LEU A 512 -2.19 11.42 21.50
N LYS A 513 -2.00 11.05 20.22
CA LYS A 513 -1.06 11.72 19.33
C LYS A 513 -1.45 13.17 19.06
N LEU A 514 -2.73 13.43 18.80
CA LEU A 514 -3.22 14.80 18.62
C LEU A 514 -3.03 15.63 19.89
N GLU A 515 -3.29 15.05 21.06
CA GLU A 515 -3.09 15.71 22.35
C GLU A 515 -1.60 15.97 22.63
N LEU A 516 -0.72 15.02 22.32
CA LEU A 516 0.73 15.19 22.43
C LEU A 516 1.25 16.29 21.48
N ASP A 517 0.75 16.34 20.24
CA ASP A 517 1.13 17.36 19.25
C ASP A 517 0.62 18.75 19.65
N ASP A 518 -0.56 18.85 20.27
CA ASP A 518 -1.09 20.09 20.83
C ASP A 518 -0.28 20.55 22.05
N GLU A 519 0.04 19.63 22.98
CA GLU A 519 0.95 19.88 24.11
C GLU A 519 2.34 20.33 23.62
N ARG A 520 2.89 19.69 22.58
CA ARG A 520 4.17 20.09 21.97
C ARG A 520 4.11 21.46 21.34
N SER A 521 3.02 21.77 20.62
CA SER A 521 2.80 23.08 20.01
C SER A 521 2.68 24.16 21.09
N ARG A 522 1.98 23.86 22.20
CA ARG A 522 1.86 24.73 23.37
C ARG A 522 3.22 24.95 24.04
N VAL A 523 3.99 23.89 24.28
CA VAL A 523 5.32 23.98 24.91
C VAL A 523 6.29 24.74 24.00
N THR A 524 6.24 24.54 22.69
CA THR A 524 7.06 25.29 21.72
C THR A 524 6.68 26.76 21.69
N ALA A 525 5.39 27.10 21.77
CA ALA A 525 4.93 28.49 21.87
C ALA A 525 5.39 29.16 23.18
N VAL A 526 5.30 28.45 24.31
CA VAL A 526 5.72 28.96 25.64
C VAL A 526 7.24 29.09 25.74
N LEU A 527 8.01 28.16 25.16
CA LEU A 527 9.48 28.22 25.17
C LEU A 527 10.05 29.17 24.11
N GLY A 528 9.34 29.36 23.00
CA GLY A 528 9.70 30.32 21.95
C GLY A 528 9.61 31.79 22.41
N ASP A 529 8.75 32.08 23.39
CA ASP A 529 8.62 33.41 23.99
C ASP A 529 9.67 33.69 25.10
N THR A 530 10.49 32.69 25.46
CA THR A 530 11.54 32.82 26.50
C THR A 530 12.96 32.98 25.97
N GLN A 531 13.15 33.34 24.70
CA GLN A 531 14.46 33.84 24.27
C GLN A 531 14.65 35.29 24.74
N GLU A 532 15.34 35.37 25.87
CA GLU A 532 16.00 36.53 26.45
C GLU A 532 16.63 37.47 25.40
N GLY A 533 16.19 38.73 25.45
CA GLY A 533 17.10 39.87 25.37
C GLY A 533 17.54 40.28 26.77
#